data_AF-A0A2N2RF01-F1
#
_entry.id   AF-A0A2N2RF01-F1
#
_cell.length_a   1.000
_cell.length_b   1.000
_cell.length_c   1.000
_cell.angle_alpha   90.00
_cell.angle_beta   90.00
_cell.angle_gamma   90.00
#
_symmetry.space_group_name_H-M   'P 1'
#
loop_
_entity.id
_entity.type
_entity.pdbx_description
1 polymer ?
#
loop_
_entity_poly.entity_id
_entity_poly.type
_entity_poly.pdbx_seq_one_letter_code
_entity_poly.pdbx_strand_id
1 'polypeptide(L)'
;AAPTLFTRQIPPPTPAPATSRVVASPPVPRPVPPTVPVARAPDRRPPQAGAKATAARAAVDWPSGAFYEQNVAQAPVEHEHFASNKIAKDIGIDPPQGREVPLPSVQAAAPEASSPVGAPDVPVQLPAPMRLQYDVTGSARGLRYSADAELLFRHDASQYEARLALRSVLGTRVQTSAGRIGPAGLAPTRFSSQWRGEQAAHFDPVRGRITFSANTPDAPLLAGAQDRLSVLIQLGAQLAAAPARYPEGSPFEVQTAGPRDAEVWTFTLDATETLTLPAGPFETVKLSRAPRREYDQRVEAWLAPSLGHLPVRIRVTQANGDFVDQQLRASVAP
;
A
#
# COMPACT_ATOMS: atom_id res chain seq x y z
N ALA A 1 -60.68 -35.60 -48.63
CA ALA A 1 -60.07 -35.32 -47.32
C ALA A 1 -58.58 -35.68 -47.39
N ALA A 2 -57.70 -34.81 -46.93
CA ALA A 2 -56.26 -34.81 -47.22
C ALA A 2 -55.50 -36.02 -46.64
N PRO A 3 -54.43 -36.51 -47.30
CA PRO A 3 -53.49 -37.45 -46.66
C PRO A 3 -52.53 -36.71 -45.73
N THR A 4 -52.59 -37.05 -44.45
CA THR A 4 -51.72 -36.58 -43.38
C THR A 4 -50.31 -37.17 -43.52
N LEU A 5 -49.31 -36.33 -43.74
CA LEU A 5 -47.90 -36.72 -43.73
C LEU A 5 -47.37 -36.73 -42.29
N PHE A 6 -46.88 -37.88 -41.83
CA PHE A 6 -46.17 -38.02 -40.56
C PHE A 6 -44.66 -37.91 -40.77
N THR A 7 -44.03 -36.89 -40.19
CA THR A 7 -42.57 -36.79 -40.12
C THR A 7 -42.10 -37.44 -38.82
N ARG A 8 -41.37 -38.55 -38.90
CA ARG A 8 -40.67 -39.14 -37.75
C ARG A 8 -39.27 -38.53 -37.63
N GLN A 9 -38.97 -37.89 -36.50
CA GLN A 9 -37.60 -37.52 -36.14
C GLN A 9 -36.84 -38.74 -35.62
N ILE A 10 -35.63 -38.95 -36.13
CA ILE A 10 -34.68 -39.97 -35.67
C ILE A 10 -33.73 -39.27 -34.69
N PRO A 11 -33.61 -39.73 -33.43
CA PRO A 11 -32.66 -39.15 -32.48
C PRO A 11 -31.21 -39.50 -32.88
N PRO A 12 -30.24 -38.59 -32.65
CA PRO A 12 -28.83 -38.85 -32.96
C PRO A 12 -28.25 -39.95 -32.05
N PRO A 13 -27.26 -40.73 -32.54
CA PRO A 13 -26.65 -41.81 -31.79
C PRO A 13 -25.85 -41.29 -30.58
N THR A 14 -26.01 -41.96 -29.44
CA THR A 14 -25.27 -41.71 -28.19
C THR A 14 -23.78 -42.00 -28.38
N PRO A 15 -22.86 -41.11 -27.94
CA PRO A 15 -21.43 -41.37 -28.02
C PRO A 15 -20.99 -42.48 -27.05
N ALA A 16 -20.14 -43.39 -27.54
CA ALA A 16 -19.54 -44.47 -26.78
C ALA A 16 -18.55 -43.97 -25.70
N PRO A 17 -18.38 -44.70 -24.58
CA PRO A 17 -17.48 -44.29 -23.50
C PRO A 17 -16.02 -44.34 -23.95
N ALA A 18 -15.28 -43.27 -23.65
CA ALA A 18 -13.84 -43.18 -23.87
C ALA A 18 -13.10 -44.19 -22.97
N THR A 19 -12.36 -45.10 -23.61
CA THR A 19 -11.47 -46.03 -22.92
C THR A 19 -10.22 -45.30 -22.44
N SER A 20 -9.98 -45.36 -21.14
CA SER A 20 -8.81 -44.83 -20.45
C SER A 20 -7.54 -45.53 -20.95
N ARG A 21 -6.71 -44.81 -21.71
CA ARG A 21 -5.38 -45.30 -22.09
C ARG A 21 -4.38 -44.86 -21.02
N VAL A 22 -3.97 -45.82 -20.19
CA VAL A 22 -2.84 -45.68 -19.27
C VAL A 22 -1.57 -45.48 -20.11
N VAL A 23 -1.00 -44.28 -20.07
CA VAL A 23 0.32 -43.99 -20.66
C VAL A 23 1.37 -44.32 -19.61
N ALA A 24 2.18 -45.34 -19.88
CA ALA A 24 3.35 -45.68 -19.08
C ALA A 24 4.43 -44.59 -19.24
N SER A 25 4.89 -44.04 -18.11
CA SER A 25 5.97 -43.05 -18.06
C SER A 25 7.31 -43.67 -18.50
N PRO A 26 8.13 -42.95 -19.30
CA PRO A 26 9.49 -43.39 -19.62
C PRO A 26 10.44 -43.26 -18.41
N PRO A 27 11.45 -44.14 -18.27
CA PRO A 27 12.36 -44.13 -17.13
C PRO A 27 13.33 -42.94 -17.13
N VAL A 28 13.50 -42.32 -15.97
CA VAL A 28 14.43 -41.21 -15.72
C VAL A 28 15.88 -41.73 -15.63
N PRO A 29 16.85 -41.14 -16.35
CA PRO A 29 18.26 -41.49 -16.22
C PRO A 29 18.85 -41.03 -14.88
N ARG A 30 19.62 -41.92 -14.22
CA ARG A 30 20.30 -41.66 -12.94
C ARG A 30 21.42 -40.61 -13.08
N PRO A 31 21.60 -39.69 -12.11
CA PRO A 31 22.73 -38.76 -12.10
C PRO A 31 24.06 -39.46 -11.79
N VAL A 32 25.12 -39.08 -12.50
CA VAL A 32 26.50 -39.48 -12.23
C VAL A 32 27.09 -38.54 -11.16
N PRO A 33 27.72 -39.05 -10.08
CA PRO A 33 28.30 -38.20 -9.04
C PRO A 33 29.58 -37.50 -9.51
N PRO A 34 29.84 -36.25 -9.10
CA PRO A 34 31.10 -35.57 -9.39
C PRO A 34 32.25 -36.12 -8.56
N THR A 35 33.40 -36.34 -9.20
CA THR A 35 34.67 -36.70 -8.58
C THR A 35 35.32 -35.46 -7.92
N VAL A 36 35.65 -35.58 -6.64
CA VAL A 36 36.32 -34.54 -5.85
C VAL A 36 37.84 -34.78 -5.87
N PRO A 37 38.69 -33.83 -6.28
CA PRO A 37 40.12 -33.90 -6.05
C PRO A 37 40.46 -33.49 -4.61
N VAL A 38 41.08 -34.40 -3.86
CA VAL A 38 41.69 -34.13 -2.55
C VAL A 38 42.98 -33.34 -2.74
N ALA A 39 43.08 -32.16 -2.11
CA ALA A 39 44.34 -31.41 -1.98
C ALA A 39 44.57 -30.94 -0.54
N ARG A 40 45.44 -31.70 0.13
CA ARG A 40 46.43 -31.41 1.17
C ARG A 40 46.35 -30.10 1.97
N ALA A 41 46.27 -30.25 3.30
CA ALA A 41 46.58 -29.23 4.30
C ALA A 41 48.10 -28.92 4.39
N PRO A 42 48.47 -27.72 4.84
CA PRO A 42 49.49 -27.66 5.89
C PRO A 42 49.20 -26.68 7.04
N ASP A 43 49.59 -27.18 8.22
CA ASP A 43 50.17 -26.56 9.41
C ASP A 43 49.48 -25.47 10.25
N ARG A 44 49.38 -25.84 11.54
CA ARG A 44 49.09 -25.01 12.70
C ARG A 44 50.33 -24.22 13.14
N ARG A 45 50.14 -22.96 13.56
CA ARG A 45 50.60 -22.44 14.86
C ARG A 45 49.85 -21.15 15.25
N PRO A 46 49.43 -20.97 16.52
CA PRO A 46 48.64 -19.80 16.98
C PRO A 46 49.55 -18.66 17.49
N PRO A 47 49.00 -17.44 17.74
CA PRO A 47 48.77 -17.08 19.14
C PRO A 47 47.56 -16.17 19.46
N GLN A 48 47.11 -16.39 20.70
CA GLN A 48 46.65 -15.46 21.74
C GLN A 48 45.29 -14.75 21.69
N ALA A 49 44.60 -14.98 22.80
CA ALA A 49 43.43 -14.32 23.33
C ALA A 49 43.68 -12.85 23.67
N GLY A 50 42.69 -12.01 23.39
CA GLY A 50 42.52 -10.67 23.92
C GLY A 50 41.05 -10.31 23.90
N ALA A 51 40.46 -10.20 25.09
CA ALA A 51 39.05 -9.91 25.32
C ALA A 51 38.63 -8.51 24.84
N LYS A 52 37.41 -8.39 24.30
CA LYS A 52 36.29 -7.64 24.92
C LYS A 52 35.05 -7.66 24.03
N ALA A 53 33.93 -8.02 24.65
CA ALA A 53 32.60 -7.83 24.11
C ALA A 53 32.33 -6.33 23.91
N THR A 54 31.86 -5.98 22.71
CA THR A 54 31.01 -4.79 22.52
C THR A 54 30.00 -5.17 21.45
N ALA A 55 28.71 -5.15 21.83
CA ALA A 55 27.62 -5.34 20.89
C ALA A 55 27.68 -4.23 19.84
N ALA A 56 28.05 -4.59 18.61
CA ALA A 56 27.97 -3.68 17.47
C ALA A 56 26.49 -3.51 17.13
N ARG A 57 25.95 -2.33 17.48
CA ARG A 57 24.74 -1.78 16.85
C ARG A 57 25.00 -1.79 15.34
N ALA A 58 24.21 -2.56 14.59
CA ALA A 58 24.20 -2.45 13.14
C ALA A 58 23.75 -1.03 12.79
N ALA A 59 24.68 -0.19 12.36
CA ALA A 59 24.36 1.10 11.77
C ALA A 59 23.62 0.81 10.47
N VAL A 60 22.32 1.13 10.44
CA VAL A 60 21.55 1.17 9.20
C VAL A 60 22.17 2.31 8.40
N ASP A 61 22.87 1.99 7.32
CA ASP A 61 23.48 3.00 6.45
C ASP A 61 22.35 3.73 5.74
N TRP A 62 21.99 4.89 6.28
CA TRP A 62 21.03 5.80 5.70
C TRP A 62 21.76 6.57 4.61
N PRO A 63 21.28 6.56 3.34
CA PRO A 63 21.86 7.45 2.35
C PRO A 63 21.70 8.89 2.86
N SER A 64 22.79 9.43 3.38
CA SER A 64 22.92 10.81 3.84
C SER A 64 23.15 11.65 2.60
N GLY A 65 22.09 11.89 1.84
CA GLY A 65 22.11 12.66 0.61
C GLY A 65 21.10 13.79 0.69
N ALA A 66 21.59 14.98 1.03
CA ALA A 66 20.98 16.29 0.88
C ALA A 66 19.58 16.32 0.21
N PHE A 67 18.53 16.32 1.02
CA PHE A 67 17.21 16.81 0.61
C PHE A 67 16.96 18.16 1.28
N TYR A 68 17.77 19.15 0.91
CA TYR A 68 17.45 20.56 1.08
C TYR A 68 17.85 21.32 -0.19
N GLU A 69 16.86 22.07 -0.68
CA GLU A 69 16.91 23.19 -1.62
C GLU A 69 17.58 22.99 -2.98
N GLN A 70 16.74 22.72 -3.98
CA GLN A 70 16.79 23.50 -5.21
C GLN A 70 15.45 24.21 -5.40
N ASN A 71 15.39 25.44 -4.89
CA ASN A 71 14.51 26.47 -5.41
C ASN A 71 14.92 26.73 -6.87
N VAL A 72 14.25 26.07 -7.82
CA VAL A 72 14.23 26.53 -9.20
C VAL A 72 12.95 27.33 -9.36
N ALA A 73 13.06 28.65 -9.23
CA ALA A 73 12.06 29.55 -9.75
C ALA A 73 11.97 29.31 -11.27
N GLN A 74 10.93 28.59 -11.71
CA GLN A 74 10.56 28.52 -13.12
C GLN A 74 9.39 29.48 -13.34
N ALA A 75 9.59 30.42 -14.27
CA ALA A 75 8.57 31.32 -14.76
C ALA A 75 7.38 30.53 -15.34
N PRO A 76 6.14 31.07 -15.32
CA PRO A 76 4.98 30.32 -15.77
C PRO A 76 5.04 30.15 -17.30
N VAL A 77 5.08 28.91 -17.76
CA VAL A 77 4.65 28.55 -19.12
C VAL A 77 3.17 28.22 -19.05
N GLU A 78 2.36 29.09 -19.64
CA GLU A 78 0.93 28.86 -19.87
C GLU A 78 0.76 27.61 -20.74
N HIS A 79 0.15 26.58 -20.16
CA HIS A 79 -0.46 25.50 -20.90
C HIS A 79 -1.91 25.39 -20.47
N GLU A 80 -2.79 25.96 -21.29
CA GLU A 80 -4.23 25.75 -21.22
C GLU A 80 -4.53 24.26 -21.15
N HIS A 81 -5.19 23.85 -20.06
CA HIS A 81 -5.84 22.56 -19.98
C HIS A 81 -7.31 22.76 -19.64
N PHE A 82 -8.12 22.27 -20.56
CA PHE A 82 -9.56 22.20 -20.53
C PHE A 82 -10.07 21.67 -19.19
N ALA A 83 -10.75 22.54 -18.44
CA ALA A 83 -11.57 22.17 -17.32
C ALA A 83 -12.86 21.52 -17.84
N SER A 84 -12.97 20.20 -17.72
CA SER A 84 -14.25 19.50 -17.84
C SER A 84 -14.82 19.27 -16.44
N ASN A 85 -15.69 20.18 -16.01
CA ASN A 85 -17.09 19.88 -15.65
C ASN A 85 -17.70 21.05 -14.88
N LYS A 86 -18.47 21.85 -15.62
CA LYS A 86 -19.67 22.50 -15.11
C LYS A 86 -20.87 21.57 -15.33
N ILE A 87 -21.96 21.90 -14.61
CA ILE A 87 -23.36 21.43 -14.66
C ILE A 87 -23.65 20.51 -13.46
N ALA A 88 -24.54 20.82 -12.51
CA ALA A 88 -25.60 21.82 -12.45
C ALA A 88 -25.89 22.24 -10.99
N LYS A 89 -26.22 23.51 -10.79
CA LYS A 89 -27.53 23.85 -10.22
C LYS A 89 -27.91 25.28 -10.61
N ASP A 90 -28.70 25.34 -11.67
CA ASP A 90 -29.57 26.43 -12.01
C ASP A 90 -30.89 26.19 -11.26
N ILE A 91 -31.17 27.00 -10.25
CA ILE A 91 -32.53 27.31 -9.81
C ILE A 91 -32.53 28.81 -9.61
N GLY A 92 -32.88 29.54 -10.67
CA GLY A 92 -33.14 30.96 -10.62
C GLY A 92 -34.25 31.29 -9.64
N ILE A 93 -33.91 32.06 -8.62
CA ILE A 93 -34.81 32.94 -7.90
C ILE A 93 -34.03 34.23 -7.65
N ASP A 94 -34.43 35.30 -8.35
CA ASP A 94 -33.97 36.66 -8.12
C ASP A 94 -34.35 37.10 -6.68
N PRO A 95 -33.46 37.81 -5.95
CA PRO A 95 -33.79 38.32 -4.62
C PRO A 95 -34.70 39.55 -4.71
N PRO A 96 -35.76 39.66 -3.89
CA PRO A 96 -36.50 40.90 -3.78
C PRO A 96 -35.68 41.93 -2.98
N GLN A 97 -35.51 43.11 -3.57
CA GLN A 97 -35.13 44.35 -2.90
C GLN A 97 -36.20 44.69 -1.84
N GLY A 98 -35.79 44.90 -0.59
CA GLY A 98 -36.70 45.47 0.39
C GLY A 98 -36.31 45.34 1.86
N ARG A 99 -35.85 46.48 2.41
CA ARG A 99 -36.02 46.96 3.80
C ARG A 99 -35.03 46.43 4.85
N GLU A 100 -34.02 47.27 5.14
CA GLU A 100 -33.27 47.24 6.40
C GLU A 100 -34.22 47.47 7.58
N VAL A 101 -34.17 46.54 8.53
CA VAL A 101 -34.69 46.69 9.89
C VAL A 101 -33.50 46.52 10.83
N PRO A 102 -33.19 47.47 11.74
CA PRO A 102 -32.05 47.32 12.62
C PRO A 102 -32.40 46.33 13.74
N LEU A 103 -31.60 45.26 13.86
CA LEU A 103 -31.61 44.33 14.99
C LEU A 103 -30.44 44.64 15.94
N PRO A 104 -30.62 44.46 17.26
CA PRO A 104 -29.71 44.96 18.28
C PRO A 104 -28.40 44.16 18.33
N SER A 105 -27.33 44.87 18.70
CA SER A 105 -25.97 44.37 18.88
C SER A 105 -25.91 43.24 19.91
N VAL A 106 -25.75 42.00 19.44
CA VAL A 106 -25.34 40.88 20.31
C VAL A 106 -23.82 40.87 20.34
N GLN A 107 -23.26 41.12 21.51
CA GLN A 107 -21.83 41.07 21.78
C GLN A 107 -21.35 39.63 21.56
N ALA A 108 -20.64 39.40 20.45
CA ALA A 108 -20.02 38.12 20.15
C ALA A 108 -18.89 37.88 21.17
N ALA A 109 -19.14 37.00 22.13
CA ALA A 109 -18.09 36.37 22.89
C ALA A 109 -17.17 35.64 21.91
N ALA A 110 -15.89 35.99 21.95
CA ALA A 110 -14.84 35.30 21.20
C ALA A 110 -14.91 33.80 21.53
N PRO A 111 -14.93 32.90 20.54
CA PRO A 111 -14.71 31.49 20.82
C PRO A 111 -13.28 31.38 21.37
N GLU A 112 -13.17 30.97 22.63
CA GLU A 112 -11.93 30.49 23.20
C GLU A 112 -11.31 29.49 22.22
N ALA A 113 -10.02 29.70 21.95
CA ALA A 113 -9.24 28.78 21.15
C ALA A 113 -9.30 27.39 21.79
N SER A 114 -10.15 26.52 21.24
CA SER A 114 -10.12 25.10 21.50
C SER A 114 -8.70 24.64 21.18
N SER A 115 -7.93 24.36 22.22
CA SER A 115 -6.66 23.64 22.09
C SER A 115 -6.91 22.40 21.23
N PRO A 116 -6.01 22.03 20.31
CA PRO A 116 -6.19 20.82 19.52
C PRO A 116 -6.34 19.67 20.52
N VAL A 117 -7.52 19.05 20.51
CA VAL A 117 -7.77 17.80 21.23
C VAL A 117 -6.66 16.87 20.80
N GLY A 118 -5.73 16.59 21.72
CA GLY A 118 -4.63 15.67 21.48
C GLY A 118 -5.24 14.37 20.98
N ALA A 119 -4.78 13.90 19.82
CA ALA A 119 -5.14 12.56 19.38
C ALA A 119 -4.87 11.61 20.56
N PRO A 120 -5.80 10.68 20.89
CA PRO A 120 -5.54 9.69 21.92
C PRO A 120 -4.19 9.04 21.64
N ASP A 121 -3.41 8.79 22.68
CA ASP A 121 -2.14 8.08 22.58
C ASP A 121 -2.45 6.65 22.07
N VAL A 122 -2.40 6.48 20.75
CA VAL A 122 -2.61 5.20 20.10
C VAL A 122 -1.28 4.47 20.15
N PRO A 123 -1.14 3.43 20.99
CA PRO A 123 0.12 2.73 21.12
C PRO A 123 0.48 2.07 19.78
N VAL A 124 1.78 2.05 19.48
CA VAL A 124 2.32 1.48 18.25
C VAL A 124 3.50 0.56 18.56
N GLN A 125 3.59 -0.53 17.82
CA GLN A 125 4.69 -1.47 17.87
C GLN A 125 5.14 -1.74 16.44
N LEU A 126 6.23 -1.09 16.02
CA LEU A 126 6.76 -1.26 14.67
C LEU A 126 7.34 -2.68 14.48
N PRO A 127 7.14 -3.31 13.32
CA PRO A 127 7.79 -4.56 12.98
C PRO A 127 9.29 -4.34 12.82
N ALA A 128 10.10 -5.38 13.03
CA ALA A 128 11.52 -5.31 12.72
C ALA A 128 11.75 -4.94 11.23
N PRO A 129 12.87 -4.29 10.89
CA PRO A 129 13.25 -4.05 9.50
C PRO A 129 13.19 -5.34 8.69
N MET A 130 12.59 -5.27 7.49
CA MET A 130 12.27 -6.46 6.70
C MET A 130 12.19 -6.13 5.21
N ARG A 131 12.53 -7.13 4.40
CA ARG A 131 12.32 -7.15 2.96
C ARG A 131 11.29 -8.23 2.62
N LEU A 132 10.18 -7.81 2.01
CA LEU A 132 9.11 -8.67 1.53
C LEU A 132 9.13 -8.70 0.00
N GLN A 133 9.17 -9.89 -0.58
CA GLN A 133 9.08 -10.11 -2.01
C GLN A 133 7.72 -10.70 -2.35
N TYR A 134 7.11 -10.21 -3.41
CA TYR A 134 5.76 -10.61 -3.83
C TYR A 134 5.74 -11.11 -5.26
N ASP A 135 4.94 -12.16 -5.49
CA ASP A 135 4.40 -12.46 -6.80
C ASP A 135 3.20 -11.55 -7.04
N VAL A 136 3.14 -10.91 -8.20
CA VAL A 136 2.08 -9.95 -8.53
C VAL A 136 1.32 -10.41 -9.75
N THR A 137 -0.01 -10.42 -9.62
CA THR A 137 -0.93 -10.55 -10.74
C THR A 137 -1.79 -9.31 -10.82
N GLY A 138 -2.18 -8.91 -12.02
CA GLY A 138 -3.05 -7.75 -12.17
C GLY A 138 -3.79 -7.73 -13.49
N SER A 139 -4.68 -6.75 -13.62
CA SER A 139 -5.30 -6.37 -14.88
C SER A 139 -5.12 -4.89 -15.14
N ALA A 140 -4.89 -4.53 -16.40
CA ALA A 140 -4.83 -3.16 -16.87
C ALA A 140 -5.54 -3.07 -18.22
N ARG A 141 -6.54 -2.19 -18.32
CA ARG A 141 -7.39 -2.06 -19.52
C ARG A 141 -8.00 -3.42 -19.92
N GLY A 142 -8.36 -4.24 -18.92
CA GLY A 142 -8.91 -5.59 -19.13
C GLY A 142 -7.89 -6.67 -19.52
N LEU A 143 -6.62 -6.34 -19.73
CA LEU A 143 -5.57 -7.31 -20.02
C LEU A 143 -4.87 -7.76 -18.75
N ARG A 144 -4.73 -9.08 -18.56
CA ARG A 144 -3.99 -9.64 -17.43
C ARG A 144 -2.49 -9.47 -17.61
N TYR A 145 -1.77 -9.21 -16.53
CA TYR A 145 -0.32 -9.19 -16.50
C TYR A 145 0.20 -9.84 -15.21
N SER A 146 1.48 -10.22 -15.26
CA SER A 146 2.24 -10.67 -14.09
C SER A 146 3.43 -9.73 -13.86
N ALA A 147 3.86 -9.63 -12.62
CA ALA A 147 4.92 -8.76 -12.17
C ALA A 147 5.56 -9.31 -10.88
N ASP A 148 6.65 -8.70 -10.47
CA ASP A 148 7.26 -8.90 -9.16
C ASP A 148 7.19 -7.59 -8.37
N ALA A 149 7.00 -7.68 -7.06
CA ALA A 149 7.16 -6.52 -6.19
C ALA A 149 8.12 -6.82 -5.03
N GLU A 150 8.76 -5.76 -4.54
CA GLU A 150 9.56 -5.80 -3.32
C GLU A 150 9.19 -4.62 -2.43
N LEU A 151 8.79 -4.90 -1.19
CA LEU A 151 8.68 -3.92 -0.11
C LEU A 151 9.90 -4.03 0.79
N LEU A 152 10.71 -2.98 0.85
CA LEU A 152 11.78 -2.82 1.82
C LEU A 152 11.31 -1.85 2.90
N PHE A 153 11.20 -2.31 4.14
CA PHE A 153 10.93 -1.47 5.30
C PHE A 153 12.15 -1.46 6.23
N ARG A 154 12.67 -0.27 6.49
CA ARG A 154 13.84 -0.04 7.35
C ARG A 154 13.51 1.06 8.34
N HIS A 155 14.00 0.91 9.55
CA HIS A 155 13.93 1.97 10.54
C HIS A 155 15.00 1.81 11.62
N ASP A 156 15.23 2.90 12.34
CA ASP A 156 15.91 2.90 13.63
C ASP A 156 14.93 3.38 14.72
N ALA A 157 15.44 3.97 15.80
CA ALA A 157 14.59 4.48 16.88
C ALA A 157 13.91 5.83 16.55
N SER A 158 14.32 6.51 15.48
CA SER A 158 13.99 7.92 15.21
C SER A 158 13.48 8.19 13.80
N GLN A 159 13.85 7.35 12.83
CA GLN A 159 13.51 7.53 11.42
C GLN A 159 13.22 6.21 10.73
N TYR A 160 12.44 6.28 9.66
CA TYR A 160 12.06 5.13 8.85
C TYR A 160 12.14 5.44 7.34
N GLU A 161 12.24 4.37 6.57
CA GLU A 161 12.07 4.36 5.12
C GLU A 161 11.28 3.11 4.72
N ALA A 162 10.26 3.30 3.88
CA ALA A 162 9.56 2.23 3.19
C ALA A 162 9.70 2.45 1.68
N ARG A 163 10.09 1.40 0.94
CA ARG A 163 10.23 1.43 -0.52
C ARG A 163 9.52 0.24 -1.13
N LEU A 164 8.54 0.50 -2.00
CA LEU A 164 7.83 -0.51 -2.76
C LEU A 164 8.21 -0.40 -4.25
N ALA A 165 8.88 -1.41 -4.80
CA ALA A 165 9.26 -1.46 -6.20
C ALA A 165 8.50 -2.57 -6.93
N LEU A 166 7.59 -2.19 -7.83
CA LEU A 166 6.84 -3.08 -8.72
C LEU A 166 7.51 -3.12 -10.09
N ARG A 167 7.91 -4.31 -10.56
CA ARG A 167 8.59 -4.53 -11.84
C ARG A 167 7.72 -5.42 -12.73
N SER A 168 7.35 -4.92 -13.90
CA SER A 168 6.62 -5.68 -14.92
C SER A 168 7.23 -5.48 -16.30
N VAL A 169 6.69 -6.18 -17.30
CA VAL A 169 7.04 -5.97 -18.72
C VAL A 169 6.71 -4.55 -19.21
N LEU A 170 5.83 -3.82 -18.52
CA LEU A 170 5.45 -2.44 -18.85
C LEU A 170 6.35 -1.39 -18.18
N GLY A 171 7.38 -1.82 -17.46
CA GLY A 171 8.34 -0.98 -16.75
C GLY A 171 8.26 -1.14 -15.24
N THR A 172 8.99 -0.25 -14.55
CA THR A 172 9.10 -0.25 -13.09
C THR A 172 8.34 0.94 -12.50
N ARG A 173 7.53 0.68 -11.49
CA ARG A 173 6.95 1.70 -10.62
C ARG A 173 7.56 1.58 -9.24
N VAL A 174 8.04 2.69 -8.70
CA VAL A 174 8.61 2.76 -7.35
C VAL A 174 7.81 3.74 -6.52
N GLN A 175 7.43 3.34 -5.31
CA GLN A 175 6.95 4.23 -4.27
C GLN A 175 7.94 4.28 -3.13
N THR A 176 8.10 5.44 -2.52
CA THR A 176 8.96 5.61 -1.34
C THR A 176 8.27 6.51 -0.34
N SER A 177 8.29 6.10 0.93
CA SER A 177 7.85 6.88 2.08
C SER A 177 9.01 6.98 3.04
N ALA A 178 9.31 8.18 3.51
CA ALA A 178 10.34 8.42 4.48
C ALA A 178 9.87 9.46 5.50
N GLY A 179 10.34 9.31 6.73
CA GLY A 179 9.95 10.23 7.79
C GLY A 179 10.56 9.89 9.15
N ARG A 180 9.93 10.47 10.18
CA ARG A 180 10.32 10.29 11.58
C ARG A 180 9.47 9.19 12.21
N ILE A 181 9.97 8.66 13.32
CA ILE A 181 9.19 7.84 14.24
C ILE A 181 8.89 8.69 15.47
N GLY A 182 7.61 8.93 15.73
CA GLY A 182 7.10 9.64 16.89
C GLY A 182 6.32 8.72 17.84
N PRO A 183 5.75 9.28 18.92
CA PRO A 183 4.96 8.51 19.88
C PRO A 183 3.77 7.77 19.25
N ALA A 184 3.13 8.39 18.25
CA ALA A 184 2.01 7.82 17.51
C ALA A 184 2.45 6.91 16.33
N GLY A 185 3.75 6.63 16.17
CA GLY A 185 4.29 5.78 15.10
C GLY A 185 4.92 6.55 13.95
N LEU A 186 4.67 6.09 12.73
CA LEU A 186 5.25 6.67 11.53
C LEU A 186 4.72 8.09 11.33
N ALA A 187 5.62 9.05 11.12
CA ALA A 187 5.30 10.42 10.77
C ALA A 187 6.00 10.74 9.44
N PRO A 188 5.35 10.53 8.29
CA PRO A 188 5.94 10.81 6.99
C PRO A 188 6.35 12.26 6.89
N THR A 189 7.53 12.50 6.33
CA THR A 189 7.96 13.84 5.88
C THR A 189 7.86 13.95 4.38
N ARG A 190 7.96 12.83 3.66
CA ARG A 190 7.95 12.79 2.20
C ARG A 190 7.44 11.45 1.66
N PHE A 191 6.58 11.53 0.65
CA PHE A 191 6.15 10.40 -0.19
C PHE A 191 6.51 10.66 -1.65
N SER A 192 6.99 9.67 -2.40
CA SER A 192 7.15 9.71 -3.86
C SER A 192 6.51 8.51 -4.56
N SER A 193 6.10 8.73 -5.80
CA SER A 193 5.77 7.70 -6.77
C SER A 193 6.47 8.00 -8.10
N GLN A 194 7.40 7.15 -8.50
CA GLN A 194 8.12 7.20 -9.76
C GLN A 194 7.61 6.12 -10.73
N TRP A 195 7.27 6.51 -11.95
CA TRP A 195 7.00 5.58 -13.05
C TRP A 195 7.46 6.17 -14.39
N ARG A 196 6.75 7.18 -14.90
CA ARG A 196 7.10 7.93 -16.13
C ARG A 196 7.56 9.37 -15.81
N GLY A 197 8.13 9.52 -14.63
CA GLY A 197 8.32 10.79 -13.93
C GLY A 197 8.05 10.59 -12.44
N GLU A 198 8.50 11.55 -11.63
CA GLU A 198 8.31 11.54 -10.19
C GLU A 198 7.18 12.50 -9.78
N GLN A 199 6.30 12.04 -8.90
CA GLN A 199 5.38 12.90 -8.16
C GLN A 199 5.56 12.65 -6.67
N ALA A 200 5.45 13.72 -5.89
CA ALA A 200 5.72 13.70 -4.47
C ALA A 200 4.72 14.49 -3.65
N ALA A 201 4.51 14.05 -2.42
CA ALA A 201 3.86 14.82 -1.36
C ALA A 201 4.87 15.11 -0.26
N HIS A 202 4.88 16.35 0.24
CA HIS A 202 5.72 16.78 1.36
C HIS A 202 4.83 17.13 2.54
N PHE A 203 5.17 16.61 3.71
CA PHE A 203 4.43 16.82 4.94
C PHE A 203 5.18 17.87 5.77
N ASP A 204 4.58 19.03 5.97
CA ASP A 204 5.15 20.14 6.72
C ASP A 204 4.40 20.30 8.06
N PRO A 205 4.88 19.65 9.15
CA PRO A 205 4.27 19.76 10.46
C PRO A 205 4.41 21.16 11.07
N VAL A 206 5.41 21.95 10.66
CA VAL A 206 5.60 23.32 11.17
C VAL A 206 4.52 24.24 10.60
N ARG A 207 4.20 24.09 9.31
CA ARG A 207 3.16 24.87 8.63
C ARG A 207 1.79 24.22 8.64
N GLY A 208 1.67 23.00 9.18
CA GLY A 208 0.40 22.26 9.27
C GLY A 208 -0.22 21.91 7.92
N ARG A 209 0.60 21.59 6.91
CA ARG A 209 0.11 21.31 5.54
C ARG A 209 0.86 20.20 4.82
N ILE A 210 0.22 19.66 3.79
CA ILE A 210 0.77 18.73 2.81
C ILE A 210 0.82 19.46 1.47
N THR A 211 1.99 19.51 0.84
CA THR A 211 2.18 20.13 -0.49
C THR A 211 2.53 19.08 -1.53
N PHE A 212 2.16 19.30 -2.79
CA PHE A 212 2.33 18.33 -3.87
C PHE A 212 3.24 18.85 -4.98
N SER A 213 4.21 18.05 -5.42
CA SER A 213 5.10 18.41 -6.55
C SER A 213 4.37 18.45 -7.89
N ALA A 214 3.12 17.97 -7.93
CA ALA A 214 2.24 18.05 -9.10
C ALA A 214 1.54 19.41 -9.23
N ASN A 215 1.86 20.39 -8.36
CA ASN A 215 1.22 21.70 -8.31
C ASN A 215 -0.32 21.64 -8.16
N THR A 216 -0.81 20.59 -7.51
CA THR A 216 -2.21 20.52 -7.05
C THR A 216 -2.38 21.28 -5.75
N PRO A 217 -3.60 21.70 -5.39
CA PRO A 217 -3.85 22.44 -4.15
C PRO A 217 -3.29 21.73 -2.92
N ASP A 218 -2.68 22.50 -2.02
CA ASP A 218 -2.23 22.02 -0.71
C ASP A 218 -3.40 21.43 0.09
N ALA A 219 -3.11 20.49 0.98
CA ALA A 219 -4.07 19.94 1.93
C ALA A 219 -3.65 20.30 3.38
N PRO A 220 -4.59 20.47 4.32
CA PRO A 220 -4.25 20.57 5.74
C PRO A 220 -3.62 19.25 6.22
N LEU A 221 -2.60 19.33 7.09
CA LEU A 221 -1.97 18.16 7.69
C LEU A 221 -2.72 17.80 8.98
N LEU A 222 -3.42 16.67 8.98
CA LEU A 222 -4.11 16.15 10.15
C LEU A 222 -3.16 15.33 11.04
N ALA A 223 -3.50 15.24 12.32
CA ALA A 223 -2.74 14.41 13.26
C ALA A 223 -2.75 12.94 12.82
N GLY A 224 -1.58 12.29 12.85
CA GLY A 224 -1.44 10.89 12.43
C GLY A 224 -1.56 10.66 10.92
N ALA A 225 -1.52 11.71 10.09
CA ALA A 225 -1.56 11.58 8.64
C ALA A 225 -0.45 10.65 8.12
N GLN A 226 -0.81 9.84 7.14
CA GLN A 226 0.04 8.86 6.48
C GLN A 226 0.08 9.12 4.97
N ASP A 227 0.99 8.45 4.27
CA ASP A 227 0.93 8.33 2.82
C ASP A 227 0.43 6.94 2.39
N ARG A 228 0.14 6.79 1.09
CA ARG A 228 -0.40 5.54 0.53
C ARG A 228 0.47 4.30 0.76
N LEU A 229 1.78 4.46 1.04
CA LEU A 229 2.67 3.35 1.34
C LEU A 229 2.77 3.11 2.85
N SER A 230 2.97 4.15 3.65
CA SER A 230 3.14 4.02 5.11
C SER A 230 1.86 3.60 5.83
N VAL A 231 0.68 3.92 5.30
CA VAL A 231 -0.60 3.71 6.00
C VAL A 231 -0.82 2.26 6.44
N LEU A 232 -0.51 1.26 5.60
CA LEU A 232 -0.70 -0.15 5.96
C LEU A 232 0.27 -0.60 7.06
N ILE A 233 1.51 -0.09 7.04
CA ILE A 233 2.52 -0.40 8.05
C ILE A 233 2.11 0.24 9.38
N GLN A 234 1.63 1.48 9.35
CA GLN A 234 1.14 2.20 10.52
C GLN A 234 -0.04 1.46 11.18
N LEU A 235 -1.06 1.07 10.40
CA LEU A 235 -2.21 0.35 10.93
C LEU A 235 -1.80 -1.02 11.50
N GLY A 236 -0.89 -1.73 10.83
CA GLY A 236 -0.29 -2.95 11.36
C GLY A 236 0.42 -2.74 12.69
N ALA A 237 1.18 -1.64 12.83
CA ALA A 237 1.85 -1.30 14.08
C ALA A 237 0.88 -0.98 15.23
N GLN A 238 -0.25 -0.34 14.94
CA GLN A 238 -1.31 -0.09 15.93
C GLN A 238 -1.97 -1.40 16.39
N LEU A 239 -2.27 -2.30 15.44
CA LEU A 239 -2.81 -3.63 15.74
C LEU A 239 -1.84 -4.47 16.56
N ALA A 240 -0.54 -4.44 16.22
CA ALA A 240 0.50 -5.16 16.94
C ALA A 240 0.61 -4.72 18.41
N ALA A 241 0.45 -3.42 18.69
CA ALA A 241 0.61 -2.88 20.03
C ALA A 241 -0.58 -3.15 20.96
N ALA A 242 -1.80 -3.19 20.41
CA ALA A 242 -3.01 -3.30 21.20
C ALA A 242 -4.14 -4.03 20.46
N PRO A 243 -3.97 -5.31 20.09
CA PRO A 243 -4.96 -6.04 19.28
C PRO A 243 -6.34 -6.11 19.96
N ALA A 244 -6.38 -6.20 21.29
CA ALA A 244 -7.62 -6.21 22.07
C ALA A 244 -8.45 -4.92 21.98
N ARG A 245 -7.85 -3.79 21.53
CA ARG A 245 -8.59 -2.52 21.29
C ARG A 245 -9.35 -2.52 19.97
N TYR A 246 -9.08 -3.47 19.09
CA TYR A 246 -9.61 -3.50 17.74
C TYR A 246 -10.33 -4.84 17.49
N PRO A 247 -11.57 -5.01 18.00
CA PRO A 247 -12.40 -6.14 17.58
C PRO A 247 -12.71 -6.07 16.08
N GLU A 248 -13.17 -7.18 15.50
CA GLU A 248 -13.69 -7.21 14.14
C GLU A 248 -14.77 -6.13 13.93
N GLY A 249 -14.74 -5.48 12.77
CA GLY A 249 -15.57 -4.33 12.42
C GLY A 249 -15.01 -2.98 12.87
N SER A 250 -13.88 -2.94 13.58
CA SER A 250 -13.27 -1.68 14.04
C SER A 250 -12.90 -0.77 12.86
N PRO A 251 -13.35 0.49 12.85
CA PRO A 251 -12.93 1.46 11.85
C PRO A 251 -11.59 2.09 12.21
N PHE A 252 -10.76 2.33 11.19
CA PHE A 252 -9.54 3.14 11.27
C PHE A 252 -9.67 4.31 10.31
N GLU A 253 -9.80 5.51 10.86
CA GLU A 253 -9.80 6.75 10.08
C GLU A 253 -8.42 7.37 10.06
N VAL A 254 -7.86 7.55 8.87
CA VAL A 254 -6.50 8.06 8.69
C VAL A 254 -6.43 8.92 7.44
N GLN A 255 -5.95 10.15 7.58
CA GLN A 255 -5.63 10.97 6.40
C GLN A 255 -4.50 10.29 5.64
N THR A 256 -4.74 9.98 4.37
CA THR A 256 -3.80 9.28 3.51
C THR A 256 -3.49 10.14 2.29
N ALA A 257 -2.23 10.58 2.18
CA ALA A 257 -1.75 11.35 1.06
C ALA A 257 -1.30 10.45 -0.11
N GLY A 258 -1.83 10.71 -1.29
CA GLY A 258 -1.27 10.26 -2.56
C GLY A 258 -0.27 11.26 -3.15
N PRO A 259 0.09 11.09 -4.44
CA PRO A 259 1.01 12.00 -5.11
C PRO A 259 0.41 13.38 -5.43
N ARG A 260 -0.91 13.55 -5.31
CA ARG A 260 -1.67 14.74 -5.76
C ARG A 260 -2.80 15.17 -4.83
N ASP A 261 -3.14 14.33 -3.86
CA ASP A 261 -4.30 14.48 -3.00
C ASP A 261 -3.97 13.99 -1.58
N ALA A 262 -4.76 14.42 -0.60
CA ALA A 262 -4.78 13.83 0.73
C ALA A 262 -6.21 13.75 1.22
N GLU A 263 -6.68 12.55 1.49
CA GLU A 263 -8.07 12.28 1.88
C GLU A 263 -8.12 11.42 3.14
N VAL A 264 -9.18 11.54 3.93
CA VAL A 264 -9.42 10.62 5.05
C VAL A 264 -9.91 9.28 4.50
N TRP A 265 -9.09 8.25 4.69
CA TRP A 265 -9.44 6.88 4.39
C TRP A 265 -10.01 6.22 5.65
N THR A 266 -11.06 5.43 5.47
CA THR A 266 -11.59 4.58 6.54
C THR A 266 -11.37 3.14 6.15
N PHE A 267 -10.51 2.46 6.90
CA PHE A 267 -10.37 1.01 6.84
C PHE A 267 -11.25 0.36 7.89
N THR A 268 -11.64 -0.88 7.63
CA THR A 268 -12.34 -1.75 8.58
C THR A 268 -11.46 -2.96 8.85
N LEU A 269 -11.35 -3.37 10.12
CA LEU A 269 -10.78 -4.67 10.47
C LEU A 269 -11.80 -5.76 10.19
N ASP A 270 -11.47 -6.66 9.28
CA ASP A 270 -12.28 -7.84 8.97
C ASP A 270 -11.85 -9.02 9.86
N ALA A 271 -12.54 -10.15 9.71
CA ALA A 271 -12.23 -11.39 10.43
C ALA A 271 -10.79 -11.88 10.20
N THR A 272 -10.30 -12.66 11.15
CA THR A 272 -9.05 -13.42 10.98
C THR A 272 -9.27 -14.54 9.98
N GLU A 273 -8.33 -14.72 9.05
CA GLU A 273 -8.35 -15.83 8.10
C GLU A 273 -6.94 -16.39 7.83
N THR A 274 -6.87 -17.70 7.60
CA THR A 274 -5.66 -18.38 7.16
C THR A 274 -5.53 -18.29 5.64
N LEU A 275 -4.44 -17.70 5.14
CA LEU A 275 -4.12 -17.66 3.72
C LEU A 275 -3.06 -18.69 3.35
N THR A 276 -3.25 -19.35 2.21
CA THR A 276 -2.18 -20.11 1.54
C THR A 276 -1.54 -19.22 0.47
N LEU A 277 -0.31 -18.76 0.74
CA LEU A 277 0.47 -17.88 -0.14
C LEU A 277 1.66 -18.65 -0.75
N PRO A 278 2.33 -18.11 -1.79
CA PRO A 278 3.56 -18.71 -2.32
C PRO A 278 4.65 -18.91 -1.26
N ALA A 279 4.71 -18.04 -0.24
CA ALA A 279 5.59 -18.16 0.92
C ALA A 279 5.17 -19.22 1.96
N GLY A 280 3.99 -19.85 1.80
CA GLY A 280 3.41 -20.81 2.76
C GLY A 280 2.10 -20.33 3.41
N PRO A 281 1.57 -21.06 4.39
CA PRO A 281 0.37 -20.69 5.12
C PRO A 281 0.63 -19.58 6.14
N PHE A 282 -0.27 -18.61 6.27
CA PHE A 282 -0.22 -17.52 7.24
C PHE A 282 -1.58 -17.29 7.89
N GLU A 283 -1.61 -17.21 9.23
CA GLU A 283 -2.71 -16.57 9.94
C GLU A 283 -2.65 -15.07 9.68
N THR A 284 -3.77 -14.48 9.28
CA THR A 284 -3.83 -13.06 8.93
C THR A 284 -5.07 -12.38 9.48
N VAL A 285 -4.95 -11.09 9.78
CA VAL A 285 -6.10 -10.19 9.93
C VAL A 285 -6.19 -9.33 8.69
N LYS A 286 -7.41 -9.12 8.19
CA LYS A 286 -7.62 -8.35 6.97
C LYS A 286 -8.08 -6.93 7.29
N LEU A 287 -7.49 -5.95 6.62
CA LEU A 287 -7.97 -4.57 6.58
C LEU A 287 -8.61 -4.31 5.22
N SER A 288 -9.82 -3.78 5.21
CA SER A 288 -10.54 -3.43 3.99
C SER A 288 -10.94 -1.95 3.95
N ARG A 289 -10.72 -1.29 2.81
CA ARG A 289 -11.26 0.02 2.49
C ARG A 289 -12.19 -0.13 1.30
N ALA A 290 -13.49 0.03 1.53
CA ALA A 290 -14.49 0.05 0.47
C ALA A 290 -14.48 1.40 -0.28
N PRO A 291 -14.78 1.41 -1.60
CA PRO A 291 -15.03 2.65 -2.33
C PRO A 291 -16.22 3.41 -1.73
N ARG A 292 -16.05 4.72 -1.47
CA ARG A 292 -17.14 5.58 -0.99
C ARG A 292 -17.77 6.44 -2.10
N ARG A 293 -17.06 6.58 -3.22
CA ARG A 293 -17.46 7.36 -4.41
C ARG A 293 -17.20 6.53 -5.66
N GLU A 294 -17.80 6.94 -6.78
CA GLU A 294 -17.74 6.22 -8.06
C GLU A 294 -16.31 5.96 -8.57
N TYR A 295 -15.35 6.81 -8.21
CA TYR A 295 -13.95 6.71 -8.66
C TYR A 295 -12.97 6.26 -7.57
N ASP A 296 -13.49 5.85 -6.40
CA ASP A 296 -12.64 5.37 -5.32
C ASP A 296 -12.11 3.96 -5.61
N GLN A 297 -10.86 3.73 -5.26
CA GLN A 297 -10.28 2.39 -5.26
C GLN A 297 -10.69 1.59 -4.02
N ARG A 298 -10.86 0.29 -4.19
CA ARG A 298 -10.91 -0.66 -3.07
C ARG A 298 -9.49 -1.07 -2.69
N VAL A 299 -9.18 -1.07 -1.40
CA VAL A 299 -7.91 -1.58 -0.87
C VAL A 299 -8.20 -2.69 0.11
N GLU A 300 -7.53 -3.83 -0.06
CA GLU A 300 -7.60 -4.97 0.84
C GLU A 300 -6.17 -5.37 1.18
N ALA A 301 -5.85 -5.49 2.46
CA ALA A 301 -4.53 -5.87 2.94
C ALA A 301 -4.66 -6.95 4.01
N TRP A 302 -3.91 -8.02 3.87
CA TRP A 302 -3.84 -9.10 4.85
C TRP A 302 -2.53 -8.99 5.60
N LEU A 303 -2.64 -8.80 6.92
CA LEU A 303 -1.52 -8.55 7.81
C LEU A 303 -1.23 -9.81 8.62
N ALA A 304 0.02 -10.27 8.65
CA ALA A 304 0.39 -11.47 9.40
C ALA A 304 0.99 -11.09 10.76
N PRO A 305 0.38 -11.47 11.90
CA PRO A 305 0.95 -11.22 13.22
C PRO A 305 2.36 -11.81 13.41
N SER A 306 2.63 -12.96 12.75
CA SER A 306 3.95 -13.61 12.75
C SER A 306 5.06 -12.77 12.11
N LEU A 307 4.72 -11.79 11.27
CA LEU A 307 5.64 -10.83 10.66
C LEU A 307 5.45 -9.40 11.23
N GLY A 308 4.98 -9.29 12.48
CA GLY A 308 4.74 -8.00 13.12
C GLY A 308 3.63 -7.19 12.45
N HIS A 309 2.61 -7.87 11.91
CA HIS A 309 1.48 -7.29 11.16
C HIS A 309 1.91 -6.56 9.88
N LEU A 310 3.01 -6.96 9.25
CA LEU A 310 3.33 -6.54 7.90
C LEU A 310 2.38 -7.18 6.86
N PRO A 311 2.12 -6.50 5.73
CA PRO A 311 1.19 -6.99 4.72
C PRO A 311 1.78 -8.15 3.92
N VAL A 312 1.20 -9.34 4.09
CA VAL A 312 1.55 -10.56 3.33
C VAL A 312 0.74 -10.72 2.05
N ARG A 313 -0.37 -9.98 1.94
CA ARG A 313 -1.08 -9.80 0.67
C ARG A 313 -1.65 -8.40 0.59
N ILE A 314 -1.59 -7.78 -0.59
CA ILE A 314 -2.21 -6.48 -0.86
C ILE A 314 -2.93 -6.56 -2.19
N ARG A 315 -4.24 -6.32 -2.16
CA ARG A 315 -5.06 -6.19 -3.37
C ARG A 315 -5.64 -4.79 -3.47
N VAL A 316 -5.34 -4.11 -4.57
CA VAL A 316 -5.93 -2.81 -4.92
C VAL A 316 -6.76 -2.99 -6.17
N THR A 317 -8.05 -2.64 -6.11
CA THR A 317 -8.96 -2.68 -7.26
C THR A 317 -9.42 -1.25 -7.58
N GLN A 318 -9.17 -0.82 -8.80
CA GLN A 318 -9.58 0.47 -9.34
C GLN A 318 -11.08 0.47 -9.66
N ALA A 319 -11.68 1.65 -9.80
CA ALA A 319 -13.11 1.81 -10.12
C ALA A 319 -13.53 1.10 -11.42
N ASN A 320 -12.63 1.03 -12.41
CA ASN A 320 -12.86 0.35 -13.68
C ASN A 320 -12.70 -1.18 -13.61
N GLY A 321 -12.45 -1.75 -12.43
CA GLY A 321 -12.22 -3.19 -12.21
C GLY A 321 -10.78 -3.66 -12.48
N ASP A 322 -9.89 -2.79 -12.96
CA ASP A 322 -8.46 -3.11 -13.03
C ASP A 322 -7.91 -3.33 -11.62
N PHE A 323 -7.03 -4.30 -11.44
CA PHE A 323 -6.49 -4.61 -10.11
C PHE A 323 -5.01 -4.94 -10.12
N VAL A 324 -4.42 -4.87 -8.93
CA VAL A 324 -3.10 -5.40 -8.61
C VAL A 324 -3.26 -6.25 -7.35
N ASP A 325 -2.86 -7.51 -7.39
CA ASP A 325 -2.85 -8.45 -6.26
C ASP A 325 -1.41 -8.93 -6.04
N GLN A 326 -0.85 -8.53 -4.91
CA GLN A 326 0.51 -8.83 -4.48
C GLN A 326 0.43 -9.91 -3.40
N GLN A 327 1.04 -11.07 -3.62
CA GLN A 327 1.04 -12.20 -2.68
C GLN A 327 2.47 -12.52 -2.25
N LEU A 328 2.69 -12.67 -0.95
CA LEU A 328 4.04 -12.87 -0.41
C LEU A 328 4.66 -14.15 -0.98
N ARG A 329 5.86 -14.00 -1.54
CA ARG A 329 6.73 -15.08 -2.01
C ARG A 329 7.85 -15.37 -1.02
N ALA A 330 8.46 -14.34 -0.44
CA ALA A 330 9.54 -14.50 0.53
C ALA A 330 9.60 -13.32 1.49
N SER A 331 10.06 -13.58 2.71
CA SER A 331 10.41 -12.55 3.69
C SER A 331 11.81 -12.82 4.23
N VAL A 332 12.65 -11.79 4.27
CA VAL A 332 14.03 -11.86 4.78
C VAL A 332 14.38 -10.58 5.54
N ALA A 333 15.41 -10.66 6.39
CA ALA A 333 16.04 -9.45 6.92
C ALA A 333 16.60 -8.59 5.77
N PRO A 334 16.59 -7.25 5.90
CA PRO A 334 16.85 -6.33 4.79
C PRO A 334 18.27 -6.39 4.23
#